data_AF-A0A2T3G290-F1
#
_entry.id   AF-A0A2T3G290-F1
#
_cell.length_a   1.000
_cell.length_b   1.000
_cell.length_c   1.000
_cell.angle_alpha   90.00
_cell.angle_beta   90.00
_cell.angle_gamma   90.00
#
_symmetry.space_group_name_H-M   'P 1'
#
loop_
_entity.id
_entity.type
_entity.pdbx_description
1 polymer ?
#
loop_
_entity_poly.entity_id
_entity_poly.type
_entity_poly.pdbx_seq_one_letter_code
_entity_poly.pdbx_strand_id
1 'polypeptide(L)' 'MKQYCRYCANCTYADGAYCGVKKKVMRDSTIKSINKCKDFQFNEIDVLDFDKTYKPRKKKNYEQLGWLDD' A
#
# COMPACT_ATOMS: atom_id res chain seq x y z
N MET A 1 8.30 -0.41 5.90
CA MET A 1 6.93 0.07 5.55
C MET A 1 5.99 -1.13 5.44
N LYS A 2 4.67 -0.93 5.55
CA LYS A 2 3.70 -1.97 5.16
C LYS A 2 3.60 -1.98 3.62
N GLN A 3 3.67 -3.15 3.00
CA GLN A 3 3.57 -3.31 1.55
C GLN A 3 2.12 -3.42 1.12
N TYR A 4 1.75 -2.71 0.06
CA TYR A 4 0.42 -2.77 -0.56
C TYR A 4 0.62 -2.76 -2.06
N CYS A 5 -0.06 -3.64 -2.81
CA CYS A 5 0.17 -3.71 -4.26
C CYS A 5 -0.17 -2.39 -4.97
N ARG A 6 -1.08 -1.59 -4.42
CA ARG A 6 -1.40 -0.26 -4.98
C ARG A 6 -0.21 0.73 -5.00
N TYR A 7 0.84 0.45 -4.22
CA TYR A 7 2.10 1.21 -4.18
C TYR A 7 3.27 0.36 -4.72
N CYS A 8 2.99 -0.56 -5.65
CA CYS A 8 3.99 -1.41 -6.29
C CYS A 8 4.18 -0.96 -7.75
N ALA A 9 5.42 -0.75 -8.19
CA ALA A 9 5.76 -0.42 -9.58
C ALA A 9 5.32 -1.53 -10.57
N ASN A 10 5.16 -2.76 -10.09
CA ASN A 10 4.68 -3.89 -10.88
C ASN A 10 3.14 -3.96 -10.96
N CYS A 11 2.42 -3.03 -10.34
CA CYS A 11 0.96 -2.95 -10.38
C CYS A 11 0.53 -1.79 -11.28
N THR A 12 -0.31 -2.07 -12.27
CA THR A 12 -0.92 -1.06 -13.13
C THR A 12 -2.44 -1.08 -12.95
N TYR A 13 -3.10 0.00 -13.35
CA TYR A 13 -4.55 0.13 -13.25
C TYR A 13 -5.10 0.82 -14.50
N ALA A 14 -6.01 0.15 -15.19
CA ALA A 14 -6.76 0.67 -16.34
C ALA A 14 -8.23 0.28 -16.17
N ASP A 15 -8.65 -0.85 -16.75
CA ASP A 15 -9.99 -1.44 -16.52
C ASP A 15 -10.05 -2.24 -15.20
N GLY A 16 -8.90 -2.46 -14.57
CA GLY A 16 -8.75 -3.11 -13.28
C GLY A 16 -7.28 -3.21 -12.88
N ALA A 17 -7.05 -3.63 -11.64
CA ALA A 17 -5.70 -3.80 -11.14
C ALA A 17 -5.01 -5.01 -11.78
N TYR A 18 -3.80 -4.86 -12.27
CA TYR A 18 -3.03 -5.94 -12.89
C TYR A 18 -1.61 -6.00 -12.35
N CYS A 19 -1.10 -7.20 -12.08
CA CYS A 19 0.28 -7.41 -11.68
C CYS A 19 1.11 -7.92 -12.86
N GLY A 20 2.07 -7.11 -13.33
CA GLY A 20 2.91 -7.43 -14.48
C GLY A 20 3.79 -8.67 -14.27
N VAL A 21 4.38 -8.82 -13.08
CA VAL A 21 5.26 -9.96 -12.74
C VAL A 21 4.48 -11.27 -12.65
N LYS A 22 3.29 -11.24 -12.03
CA LYS A 22 2.44 -12.44 -11.85
C LYS A 22 1.51 -12.72 -13.02
N LYS A 23 1.48 -11.80 -14.00
CA LYS A 23 0.62 -11.83 -15.18
C LYS A 23 -0.86 -12.12 -14.87
N LYS A 24 -1.42 -11.41 -13.88
CA LYS A 24 -2.80 -11.65 -13.44
C LYS A 24 -3.54 -10.39 -13.01
N VAL A 25 -4.84 -10.39 -13.26
CA VAL A 25 -5.78 -9.41 -12.73
C VAL A 25 -5.94 -9.63 -11.23
N MET A 26 -5.95 -8.52 -10.50
CA MET A 26 -6.05 -8.45 -9.05
C MET A 26 -7.39 -7.82 -8.67
N ARG A 27 -7.96 -8.27 -7.56
CA ARG A 27 -9.12 -7.58 -6.98
C ARG A 27 -8.65 -6.31 -6.27
N ASP A 28 -9.46 -5.26 -6.33
CA ASP A 28 -9.24 -4.01 -5.60
C ASP A 28 -8.97 -4.21 -4.11
N SER A 29 -9.74 -5.08 -3.47
CA SER A 29 -9.56 -5.43 -2.06
C SER A 29 -8.19 -6.02 -1.78
N THR A 30 -7.61 -6.75 -2.75
CA THR A 30 -6.27 -7.35 -2.62
C THR A 30 -5.17 -6.32 -2.75
N ILE A 31 -5.32 -5.31 -3.62
CA ILE A 31 -4.27 -4.30 -3.78
C ILE A 31 -4.26 -3.24 -2.67
N LYS A 32 -5.41 -3.07 -1.99
CA LYS A 32 -5.57 -2.20 -0.82
C LYS A 32 -5.13 -2.86 0.49
N SER A 33 -4.98 -4.18 0.53
CA SER A 33 -4.57 -4.91 1.74
C SER A 33 -3.04 -5.08 1.85
N ILE A 34 -2.58 -5.29 3.08
CA ILE A 34 -1.15 -5.53 3.35
C ILE A 34 -0.77 -6.88 2.76
N ASN A 35 0.38 -6.95 2.10
CA ASN A 35 0.93 -8.22 1.61
C ASN A 35 2.42 -8.39 1.96
N LYS A 36 2.98 -9.53 1.54
CA LYS A 36 4.40 -9.91 1.70
C LYS A 36 5.00 -10.33 0.35
N CYS A 37 4.66 -9.62 -0.72
CA CYS A 37 5.08 -10.01 -2.06
C CYS A 37 6.60 -9.86 -2.21
N LYS A 38 7.30 -10.92 -2.64
CA LYS A 38 8.76 -10.89 -2.82
C LYS A 38 9.19 -9.99 -3.98
N ASP A 39 8.36 -9.87 -5.00
CA ASP A 39 8.59 -9.01 -6.18
C ASP A 39 8.06 -7.58 -5.97
N PHE A 40 7.80 -7.18 -4.72
CA PHE A 40 7.32 -5.83 -4.42
C PHE A 40 8.42 -4.81 -4.70
N GLN A 41 8.13 -3.85 -5.58
CA GLN A 41 8.99 -2.70 -5.86
C GLN A 41 8.21 -1.45 -5.49
N PHE A 42 8.69 -0.70 -4.51
CA PHE A 42 7.94 0.46 -4.02
C PHE A 42 7.80 1.54 -5.12
N ASN A 43 6.57 2.01 -5.29
CA ASN A 43 6.24 3.23 -6.02
C ASN A 43 5.42 4.11 -5.08
N GLU A 44 5.80 5.38 -4.94
CA GLU A 44 5.09 6.31 -4.07
C GLU A 44 3.71 6.68 -4.61
N ILE A 45 3.53 6.62 -5.93
CA ILE A 45 2.27 6.93 -6.61
C ILE A 45 1.27 5.80 -6.37
N ASP A 46 0.07 6.20 -5.99
CA ASP A 46 -1.04 5.30 -5.81
C ASP A 46 -1.65 4.91 -7.16
N VAL A 47 -1.59 3.62 -7.50
CA VAL A 47 -2.12 3.16 -8.80
C VAL A 47 -3.63 3.39 -8.95
N LEU A 48 -4.35 3.63 -7.85
CA LEU A 48 -5.79 3.94 -7.86
C LEU A 48 -6.09 5.44 -7.91
N ASP A 49 -5.10 6.29 -7.65
CA ASP A 49 -5.27 7.73 -7.53
C ASP A 49 -3.92 8.44 -7.74
N PHE A 50 -3.64 8.85 -8.98
CA PHE A 50 -2.33 9.39 -9.36
C PHE A 50 -1.96 10.69 -8.64
N ASP A 51 -2.93 11.39 -8.03
CA ASP A 51 -2.71 12.59 -7.22
C ASP A 51 -2.34 12.28 -5.77
N LYS A 52 -2.40 11.00 -5.36
CA LYS A 52 -2.03 10.54 -4.02
C LYS A 52 -0.66 9.89 -3.99
N THR A 53 0.14 10.33 -3.02
CA THR A 53 1.40 9.69 -2.64
C THR A 53 1.27 8.92 -1.33
N TYR A 54 2.07 7.86 -1.19
CA TYR A 54 2.10 7.06 0.04
C TYR A 54 2.46 7.89 1.27
N LYS A 55 1.59 7.89 2.28
CA LYS A 55 1.83 8.50 3.59
C LYS A 55 1.96 7.40 4.66
N PRO A 56 3.16 7.13 5.19
CA PRO A 56 3.33 6.18 6.28
C PRO A 56 2.49 6.60 7.49
N ARG A 57 1.79 5.64 8.12
CA ARG A 57 1.13 5.91 9.40
C ARG A 57 2.20 6.23 10.45
N LYS A 58 2.11 7.40 11.08
CA LYS A 58 2.90 7.72 12.27
C LYS A 58 2.50 6.74 13.37
N LYS A 59 3.49 6.15 14.06
CA LYS A 59 3.21 5.38 15.29
C LYS A 59 2.58 6.36 16.28
N LYS A 60 1.46 5.97 16.90
CA LYS A 60 0.94 6.72 18.05
C LYS A 60 1.95 6.53 19.18
N ASN A 61 2.59 7.61 19.60
CA ASN A 61 3.37 7.61 20.83
C ASN A 61 2.36 7.77 21.98
N TYR A 62 2.06 6.68 22.68
CA TYR A 62 1.08 6.69 23.77
C TYR A 62 1.59 7.42 25.02
N GLU A 63 2.93 7.56 25.17
CA GLU A 63 3.55 8.35 26.24
C GLU A 63 3.30 9.86 26.03
N GLN A 64 3.22 10.33 24.78
CA GLN A 64 2.86 11.73 24.46
C GLN A 64 1.36 12.01 24.52
N LEU A 65 0.51 10.99 24.62
CA LEU A 65 -0.94 11.15 24.62
C LEU A 65 -1.53 11.25 26.04
N GLY A 66 -0.72 11.09 27.10
CA GLY A 66 -1.18 11.20 28.50
C GLY A 66 -2.05 10.03 28.95
N TRP A 67 -1.85 8.83 28.40
CA TRP A 67 -2.60 7.60 28.75
C TRP A 67 -1.78 6.67 29.65
N LEU A 68 -0.99 7.24 30.55
CA LEU A 68 -0.28 6.53 31.63
C LEU A 68 -0.43 7.37 32.92
N ASP A 69 -1.68 7.53 33.35
CA ASP A 69 -2.00 7.85 34.74
C ASP A 69 -3.11 6.87 35.14
N ASP A 70 -2.69 5.76 35.78
CA ASP A 70 -3.34 4.99 36.85
C ASP A 70 -2.62 3.64 37.03
#